data_AF-A0A529R0A3-F1
#
_entry.id   AF-A0A529R0A3-F1
#
_cell.length_a   1.000
_cell.length_b   1.000
_cell.length_c   1.000
_cell.angle_alpha   90.00
_cell.angle_beta   90.00
_cell.angle_gamma   90.00
#
_symmetry.space_group_name_H-M   'P 1'
#
loop_
_entity.id
_entity.type
_entity.pdbx_description
1 polymer ?
#
loop_
_entity_poly.entity_id
_entity_poly.type
_entity_poly.pdbx_seq_one_letter_code
_entity_poly.pdbx_strand_id
1 'polypeptide(L)'
;MAEAASHDHGDHRPHGWVRWVYSTNHKDIGTLYLIFAIMAGIIGGALSVAIRMELQEPGIQIFSGLAQMVYGMQGDAAIDGGKSMYNAFGAAHGLIMIFFMVMPALIGGFANWMVPIMIGAPDMAFPRMNNISFWLLPPAFILLLSSMF
;
A
#
# COMPACT_ATOMS: atom_id res chain seq x y z
N MET A 1 -16.67 43.88 -40.50
CA MET A 1 -15.65 43.31 -39.60
C MET A 1 -16.35 42.83 -38.35
N ALA A 2 -16.44 41.52 -38.16
CA ALA A 2 -16.85 40.91 -36.91
C ALA A 2 -15.94 39.70 -36.73
N GLU A 3 -14.79 39.95 -36.09
CA GLU A 3 -13.84 38.93 -35.69
C GLU A 3 -14.46 38.17 -34.53
N ALA A 4 -14.84 36.92 -34.77
CA ALA A 4 -15.27 36.02 -33.72
C ALA A 4 -14.03 35.68 -32.87
N ALA A 5 -13.90 36.34 -31.72
CA ALA A 5 -12.90 36.01 -30.73
C ALA A 5 -13.11 34.56 -30.27
N SER A 6 -12.21 33.68 -30.71
CA SER A 6 -12.08 32.34 -30.15
C SER A 6 -11.62 32.47 -28.69
N HIS A 7 -12.56 32.36 -27.76
CA HIS A 7 -12.27 32.18 -26.34
C HIS A 7 -11.61 30.80 -26.17
N ASP A 8 -10.29 30.78 -26.25
CA ASP A 8 -9.46 29.64 -25.86
C ASP A 8 -9.60 29.49 -24.33
N HIS A 9 -10.48 28.59 -23.90
CA HIS A 9 -10.55 28.17 -22.51
C HIS A 9 -9.28 27.38 -22.20
N GLY A 10 -8.24 28.10 -21.75
CA GLY A 10 -7.00 27.51 -21.29
C GLY A 10 -7.27 26.32 -20.37
N ASP A 11 -6.80 25.14 -20.79
CA ASP A 11 -7.01 23.85 -20.13
C ASP A 11 -6.31 23.86 -18.75
N HIS A 12 -6.97 24.42 -17.73
CA HIS A 12 -6.47 24.53 -16.36
C HIS A 12 -6.48 23.18 -15.64
N ARG A 13 -5.81 22.17 -16.19
CA ARG A 13 -5.62 20.90 -15.48
C ARG A 13 -4.51 21.07 -14.46
N PRO A 14 -4.74 20.71 -13.19
CA PRO A 14 -3.68 20.73 -12.20
C PRO A 14 -2.55 19.78 -12.62
N HIS A 15 -1.31 20.26 -12.58
CA HIS A 15 -0.11 19.49 -12.89
C HIS A 15 0.58 19.00 -11.61
N GLY A 16 1.45 17.99 -11.76
CA GLY A 16 2.25 17.46 -10.65
C GLY A 16 1.42 16.68 -9.63
N TRP A 17 1.79 16.79 -8.35
CA TRP A 17 1.19 16.03 -7.25
C TRP A 17 -0.27 16.41 -6.97
N VAL A 18 -0.63 17.68 -7.20
CA VAL A 18 -2.00 18.21 -7.01
C VAL A 18 -3.00 17.45 -7.89
N ARG A 19 -2.56 17.03 -9.09
CA ARG A 19 -3.37 16.21 -9.99
C ARG A 19 -3.81 14.91 -9.33
N TRP A 20 -2.89 14.23 -8.66
CA TRP A 20 -3.12 12.91 -8.08
C TRP A 20 -3.89 12.99 -6.76
N VAL A 21 -3.58 13.99 -5.92
CA VAL A 21 -4.28 14.18 -4.63
C VAL A 21 -5.76 14.53 -4.81
N TYR A 22 -6.10 15.27 -5.86
CA TYR A 22 -7.47 15.69 -6.13
C TYR A 22 -8.08 15.04 -7.37
N SER A 23 -7.49 13.95 -7.89
CA SER A 23 -8.06 13.26 -9.06
C SER A 23 -9.41 12.65 -8.71
N THR A 24 -10.37 12.80 -9.62
CA THR A 24 -11.63 12.06 -9.58
C THR A 24 -11.69 10.96 -10.63
N ASN A 25 -10.68 10.85 -11.50
CA ASN A 25 -10.71 9.91 -12.62
C ASN A 25 -10.39 8.49 -12.13
N HIS A 26 -11.28 7.53 -12.42
CA HIS A 26 -11.08 6.13 -12.04
C HIS A 26 -9.78 5.47 -12.56
N LYS A 27 -9.23 5.92 -13.70
CA LYS A 27 -7.96 5.39 -14.25
C LYS A 27 -6.74 5.89 -13.47
N ASP A 28 -6.75 7.16 -13.08
CA ASP A 28 -5.68 7.73 -12.26
C ASP A 28 -5.69 7.06 -10.88
N ILE A 29 -6.86 6.96 -10.25
CA ILE A 29 -7.03 6.31 -8.95
C ILE A 29 -6.64 4.83 -9.03
N GLY A 30 -7.10 4.09 -10.05
CA GLY A 30 -6.70 2.70 -10.26
C GLY A 30 -5.19 2.52 -10.42
N THR A 31 -4.53 3.46 -11.10
CA THR A 31 -3.06 3.45 -11.25
C THR A 31 -2.35 3.68 -9.91
N LEU A 32 -2.86 4.58 -9.06
CA LEU A 32 -2.34 4.79 -7.71
C LEU A 32 -2.42 3.51 -6.85
N TYR A 33 -3.55 2.80 -6.90
CA TYR A 33 -3.70 1.51 -6.20
C TYR A 33 -2.70 0.45 -6.68
N LEU A 34 -2.45 0.35 -7.99
CA LEU A 34 -1.49 -0.62 -8.53
C LEU A 34 -0.05 -0.31 -8.11
N ILE A 35 0.35 0.97 -8.17
CA ILE A 35 1.68 1.39 -7.71
C ILE A 35 1.85 1.09 -6.22
N PHE A 36 0.84 1.43 -5.41
CA PHE A 36 0.84 1.15 -3.98
C PHE A 36 0.96 -0.35 -3.69
N ALA A 37 0.17 -1.18 -4.38
CA ALA A 37 0.16 -2.62 -4.18
C ALA A 37 1.52 -3.27 -4.52
N ILE A 38 2.22 -2.78 -5.55
CA ILE A 38 3.57 -3.25 -5.88
C ILE A 38 4.54 -2.90 -4.74
N MET A 39 4.51 -1.67 -4.24
CA MET A 39 5.38 -1.24 -3.14
C MET A 39 5.10 -2.02 -1.84
N ALA A 40 3.82 -2.18 -1.48
CA ALA A 40 3.42 -3.00 -0.34
C ALA A 40 3.80 -4.47 -0.53
N GLY A 41 3.68 -5.00 -1.75
CA GLY A 41 4.09 -6.36 -2.11
C GLY A 41 5.60 -6.59 -1.98
N ILE A 42 6.44 -5.61 -2.31
CA ILE A 42 7.90 -5.70 -2.09
C ILE A 42 8.21 -5.80 -0.59
N ILE A 43 7.56 -4.98 0.23
CA ILE A 43 7.73 -5.01 1.70
C ILE A 43 7.22 -6.33 2.27
N GLY A 44 6.01 -6.76 1.89
CA GLY A 44 5.45 -8.06 2.28
C GLY A 44 6.32 -9.24 1.86
N GLY A 45 6.91 -9.17 0.67
CA GLY A 45 7.89 -10.13 0.16
C GLY A 45 9.15 -10.17 1.03
N ALA A 46 9.72 -9.02 1.37
CA ALA A 46 10.90 -8.93 2.25
C ALA A 46 10.63 -9.55 3.64
N LEU A 47 9.46 -9.30 4.24
CA LEU A 47 9.05 -9.96 5.49
C LEU A 47 8.97 -11.48 5.33
N SER A 48 8.43 -11.95 4.20
CA SER A 48 8.36 -13.37 3.87
C SER A 48 9.74 -14.00 3.75
N VAL A 49 10.74 -13.27 3.23
CA VAL A 49 12.13 -13.74 3.19
C VAL A 49 12.70 -13.80 4.60
N ALA A 50 12.50 -12.78 5.44
CA ALA A 50 12.99 -12.79 6.84
C ALA A 50 12.44 -13.99 7.64
N ILE A 51 11.14 -14.30 7.51
CA ILE A 51 10.52 -15.49 8.12
C ILE A 51 11.19 -16.77 7.63
N ARG A 52 11.48 -16.87 6.33
CA ARG A 52 12.14 -18.05 5.75
C ARG A 52 13.59 -18.19 6.21
N MET A 53 14.32 -17.09 6.37
CA MET A 53 15.68 -17.12 6.91
C MET A 53 15.70 -17.67 8.34
N GLU A 54 14.72 -17.28 9.17
CA GLU A 54 14.60 -17.81 10.54
C GLU A 54 14.34 -19.32 10.55
N LEU A 55 13.55 -19.82 9.61
CA LEU A 55 13.16 -21.23 9.53
C LEU A 55 14.20 -22.14 8.87
N GLN A 56 15.40 -21.65 8.53
CA GLN A 56 16.44 -22.47 7.89
C GLN A 56 17.01 -23.55 8.81
N GLU A 57 17.08 -23.27 10.10
CA GLU A 57 17.57 -24.19 11.12
C GLU A 57 16.66 -24.18 12.35
N PRO A 58 16.58 -25.27 13.12
CA PRO A 58 15.80 -25.30 14.35
C PRO A 58 16.33 -24.31 15.41
N GLY A 59 15.42 -23.59 16.06
CA GLY A 59 15.75 -22.60 17.11
C GLY A 59 15.43 -21.16 16.68
N ILE A 60 15.63 -20.19 17.57
CA ILE A 60 15.48 -18.77 17.25
C ILE A 60 16.85 -18.13 17.05
N GLN A 61 17.20 -17.79 15.81
CA GLN A 61 18.55 -17.38 15.42
C GLN A 61 18.65 -15.89 15.07
N ILE A 62 17.84 -15.41 14.13
CA ILE A 62 17.94 -14.05 13.57
C ILE A 62 17.11 -13.09 14.41
N PHE A 63 15.89 -13.50 14.77
CA PHE A 63 14.97 -12.64 15.51
C PHE A 63 15.41 -12.38 16.95
N SER A 64 16.19 -13.26 17.58
CA SER A 64 16.77 -13.01 18.90
C SER A 64 17.77 -11.86 18.85
N GLY A 65 18.70 -11.86 17.89
CA GLY A 65 19.65 -10.76 17.68
C GLY A 65 18.97 -9.45 17.30
N LEU A 66 17.92 -9.52 16.48
CA LEU A 66 17.15 -8.33 16.12
C LEU A 66 16.36 -7.77 17.32
N ALA A 67 15.83 -8.63 18.19
CA ALA A 67 15.19 -8.21 19.44
C ALA A 67 16.19 -7.57 20.43
N GLN A 68 17.45 -8.04 20.47
CA GLN A 68 18.50 -7.36 21.25
C GLN A 68 18.76 -5.94 20.72
N MET A 69 18.83 -5.77 19.39
CA MET A 69 19.09 -4.48 18.77
C MET A 69 17.93 -3.50 18.90
N VAL A 70 16.69 -3.95 18.70
CA VAL A 70 15.51 -3.07 18.68
C VAL A 70 15.01 -2.76 20.10
N TYR A 71 14.97 -3.75 20.99
CA TYR A 71 14.38 -3.61 22.32
C TYR A 71 15.42 -3.55 23.45
N GLY A 72 16.72 -3.70 23.15
CA GLY A 72 17.78 -3.70 24.17
C GLY A 72 17.77 -4.89 25.12
N MET A 73 17.04 -5.97 24.79
CA MET A 73 16.93 -7.15 25.63
C MET A 73 18.22 -7.98 25.62
N GLN A 74 18.51 -8.71 26.70
CA GLN A 74 19.74 -9.51 26.84
C GLN A 74 19.44 -10.88 27.45
N GLY A 75 20.29 -11.87 27.15
CA GLY A 75 20.14 -13.24 27.66
C GLY A 75 18.84 -13.91 27.19
N ASP A 76 18.22 -14.68 28.07
CA ASP A 76 17.00 -15.46 27.77
C ASP A 76 15.81 -14.57 27.36
N ALA A 77 15.74 -13.33 27.88
CA ALA A 77 14.70 -12.38 27.50
C ALA A 77 14.76 -12.00 26.01
N ALA A 78 15.94 -12.01 25.40
CA ALA A 78 16.09 -11.77 23.96
C ALA A 78 15.54 -12.92 23.11
N ILE A 79 15.58 -14.15 23.62
CA ILE A 79 15.02 -15.32 22.93
C ILE A 79 13.50 -15.23 22.90
N ASP A 80 12.87 -14.90 24.03
CA ASP A 80 11.42 -14.72 24.10
C ASP A 80 10.95 -13.49 23.32
N GLY A 81 11.73 -12.41 23.34
CA GLY A 81 11.56 -11.27 22.45
C GLY A 81 11.58 -11.65 20.98
N GLY A 82 12.57 -12.45 20.57
CA GLY A 82 12.69 -12.94 19.20
C GLY A 82 11.46 -13.77 18.76
N LYS A 83 10.92 -14.62 19.64
CA LYS A 83 9.67 -15.35 19.35
C LYS A 83 8.48 -14.41 19.14
N SER A 84 8.36 -13.37 19.98
CA SER A 84 7.32 -12.35 19.82
C SER A 84 7.46 -11.59 18.49
N MET A 85 8.69 -11.20 18.13
CA MET A 85 8.97 -10.54 16.84
C MET A 85 8.66 -11.43 15.65
N TYR A 86 9.00 -12.71 15.72
CA TYR A 86 8.65 -13.67 14.66
C TYR A 86 7.13 -13.71 14.43
N ASN A 87 6.34 -13.76 15.52
CA ASN A 87 4.88 -13.71 15.43
C ASN A 87 4.37 -12.38 14.83
N ALA A 88 4.94 -11.24 15.25
CA ALA A 88 4.59 -9.93 14.72
C ALA A 88 4.90 -9.82 13.22
N PHE A 89 6.06 -10.31 12.77
CA PHE A 89 6.46 -10.32 11.36
C PHE A 89 5.56 -11.26 10.54
N GLY A 90 5.21 -12.44 11.05
CA GLY A 90 4.27 -13.36 10.42
C GLY A 90 2.89 -12.75 10.24
N ALA A 91 2.35 -12.12 11.30
CA ALA A 91 1.06 -11.44 11.25
C ALA A 91 1.08 -10.26 10.27
N ALA A 92 2.10 -9.41 10.33
CA ALA A 92 2.26 -8.28 9.42
C ALA A 92 2.40 -8.74 7.96
N HIS A 93 3.18 -9.78 7.68
CA HIS A 93 3.27 -10.36 6.34
C HIS A 93 1.89 -10.75 5.80
N GLY A 94 1.11 -11.52 6.56
CA GLY A 94 -0.23 -11.93 6.14
C GLY A 94 -1.17 -10.75 5.91
N LEU A 95 -1.19 -9.78 6.83
CA LEU A 95 -2.02 -8.58 6.73
C LEU A 95 -1.63 -7.73 5.52
N ILE A 96 -0.33 -7.53 5.27
CA ILE A 96 0.17 -6.77 4.12
C ILE A 96 -0.24 -7.45 2.81
N MET A 97 -0.02 -8.77 2.69
CA MET A 97 -0.33 -9.47 1.44
C MET A 97 -1.82 -9.43 1.10
N ILE A 98 -2.70 -9.59 2.08
CA ILE A 98 -4.15 -9.63 1.84
C ILE A 98 -4.73 -8.21 1.72
N PHE A 99 -4.52 -7.36 2.73
CA PHE A 99 -5.20 -6.07 2.85
C PHE A 99 -4.49 -4.92 2.13
N PHE A 100 -3.18 -5.03 1.89
CA PHE A 100 -2.40 -3.93 1.31
C PHE A 100 -1.81 -4.24 -0.08
N MET A 101 -1.73 -5.52 -0.48
CA MET A 101 -1.29 -5.93 -1.80
C MET A 101 -2.44 -6.49 -2.66
N VAL A 102 -3.00 -7.66 -2.33
CA VAL A 102 -3.97 -8.36 -3.19
C VAL A 102 -5.28 -7.60 -3.34
N MET A 103 -5.93 -7.19 -2.24
CA MET A 103 -7.17 -6.43 -2.32
C MET A 103 -6.99 -5.08 -3.02
N PRO A 104 -5.98 -4.27 -2.67
CA PRO A 104 -5.70 -3.03 -3.40
C PRO A 104 -5.37 -3.24 -4.87
N ALA A 105 -4.62 -4.28 -5.25
CA ALA A 105 -4.30 -4.55 -6.65
C ALA A 105 -5.56 -4.93 -7.46
N LEU A 106 -6.34 -5.89 -6.96
CA LEU A 106 -7.48 -6.44 -7.70
C LEU A 106 -8.70 -5.52 -7.66
N ILE A 107 -9.12 -5.12 -6.45
CA ILE A 107 -10.33 -4.31 -6.26
C ILE A 107 -10.00 -2.83 -6.42
N GLY A 108 -8.95 -2.34 -5.76
CA GLY A 108 -8.56 -0.94 -5.85
C GLY A 108 -7.98 -0.55 -7.21
N GLY A 109 -7.18 -1.42 -7.82
CA GLY A 109 -6.43 -1.15 -9.05
C GLY A 109 -7.23 -1.55 -10.28
N PHE A 110 -7.30 -2.85 -10.55
CA PHE A 110 -7.94 -3.37 -11.75
C PHE A 110 -9.43 -3.07 -11.81
N ALA A 111 -10.18 -3.19 -10.71
CA ALA A 111 -11.61 -2.91 -10.77
C ALA A 111 -11.89 -1.42 -11.05
N ASN A 112 -11.16 -0.50 -10.41
CA ASN A 112 -11.26 0.93 -10.76
C ASN A 112 -10.87 1.20 -12.21
N TRP A 113 -9.81 0.58 -12.72
CA TRP A 113 -9.35 0.85 -14.07
C TRP A 113 -10.28 0.28 -15.14
N MET A 114 -10.72 -0.98 -14.97
CA MET A 114 -11.41 -1.77 -16.00
C MET A 114 -12.93 -1.73 -15.88
N VAL A 115 -13.53 -1.75 -14.68
CA VAL A 115 -14.98 -1.95 -14.54
C VAL A 115 -15.80 -0.86 -15.24
N PRO A 116 -15.52 0.45 -15.06
CA PRO A 116 -16.27 1.49 -15.79
C PRO A 116 -16.19 1.32 -17.31
N ILE A 117 -15.02 0.92 -17.82
CA ILE A 117 -14.80 0.68 -19.24
C ILE A 117 -15.60 -0.53 -19.73
N MET A 118 -15.61 -1.63 -18.97
CA MET A 118 -16.35 -2.85 -19.31
C MET A 118 -17.86 -2.64 -19.37
N ILE A 119 -18.40 -1.74 -18.54
CA ILE A 119 -19.85 -1.43 -18.50
C ILE A 119 -20.22 -0.20 -19.36
N GLY A 120 -19.26 0.42 -20.04
CA GLY A 120 -19.47 1.61 -20.86
C GLY A 120 -19.83 2.88 -20.06
N ALA A 121 -19.56 2.90 -18.76
CA ALA A 121 -19.79 4.07 -17.91
C ALA A 121 -18.64 5.07 -18.04
N PRO A 122 -18.92 6.38 -17.97
CA PRO A 122 -17.88 7.41 -18.08
C PRO A 122 -16.94 7.48 -16.85
N ASP A 123 -17.42 7.10 -15.66
CA ASP A 123 -16.64 7.06 -14.41
C ASP A 123 -17.36 6.21 -13.34
N MET A 124 -16.76 6.08 -12.14
CA MET A 124 -17.37 5.47 -10.96
C MET A 124 -18.56 6.29 -10.44
N ALA A 125 -19.53 5.63 -9.77
CA ALA A 125 -20.74 6.30 -9.26
C ALA A 125 -20.45 7.44 -8.27
N PHE A 126 -19.37 7.33 -7.47
CA PHE A 126 -18.94 8.35 -6.51
C PHE A 126 -17.44 8.69 -6.66
N PRO A 127 -17.07 9.52 -7.66
CA PRO A 127 -15.66 9.75 -8.02
C PRO A 127 -14.80 10.33 -6.89
N ARG A 128 -15.35 11.24 -6.08
CA ARG A 128 -14.61 11.86 -4.96
C ARG A 128 -14.39 10.90 -3.79
N MET A 129 -15.37 10.05 -3.48
CA MET A 129 -15.22 9.04 -2.43
C MET A 129 -14.19 7.98 -2.83
N ASN A 130 -14.12 7.65 -4.11
CA ASN A 130 -13.10 6.74 -4.65
C ASN A 130 -11.66 7.27 -4.46
N ASN A 131 -11.45 8.57 -4.56
CA ASN A 131 -10.15 9.16 -4.23
C ASN A 131 -9.84 9.04 -2.74
N ILE A 132 -10.82 9.35 -1.87
CA ILE A 132 -10.66 9.23 -0.42
C ILE A 132 -10.34 7.79 -0.01
N SER A 133 -10.97 6.79 -0.65
CA SER A 133 -10.70 5.38 -0.33
C SER A 133 -9.25 4.98 -0.62
N PHE A 134 -8.59 5.58 -1.62
CA PHE A 134 -7.17 5.37 -1.84
C PHE A 134 -6.35 6.01 -0.71
N TRP A 135 -6.63 7.27 -0.37
CA TRP A 135 -5.84 8.04 0.60
C TRP A 135 -5.91 7.51 2.04
N LEU A 136 -6.87 6.64 2.35
CA LEU A 136 -6.90 5.92 3.63
C LEU A 136 -5.85 4.78 3.71
N LEU A 137 -5.39 4.24 2.57
CA LEU A 137 -4.44 3.12 2.57
C LEU A 137 -3.03 3.50 3.04
N PRO A 138 -2.37 4.56 2.53
CA PRO A 138 -1.01 4.87 2.97
C PRO A 138 -0.87 5.13 4.48
N PRO A 139 -1.75 5.92 5.14
CA PRO A 139 -1.73 6.07 6.59
C PRO A 139 -1.96 4.75 7.33
N ALA A 140 -2.92 3.92 6.88
CA ALA A 140 -3.19 2.62 7.50
C ALA A 140 -1.98 1.67 7.39
N PHE A 141 -1.27 1.72 6.26
CA PHE A 141 -0.06 0.92 6.03
C PHE A 141 1.08 1.37 6.94
N ILE A 142 1.29 2.68 7.10
CA ILE A 142 2.28 3.23 8.03
C ILE A 142 1.96 2.82 9.46
N LEU A 143 0.69 2.89 9.87
CA LEU A 143 0.26 2.46 11.20
C LEU A 143 0.56 0.97 11.43
N LEU A 144 0.26 0.11 10.45
CA LEU A 144 0.60 -1.32 10.54
C LEU A 144 2.10 -1.53 10.70
N LEU A 145 2.93 -0.90 9.87
CA LEU A 145 4.39 -1.03 9.97
C LEU A 145 4.93 -0.52 11.32
N SER A 146 4.37 0.57 11.83
CA SER A 146 4.76 1.10 13.15
C SER A 146 4.40 0.18 14.30
N SER A 147 3.31 -0.61 14.17
CA SER A 147 2.87 -1.53 15.22
C SER A 147 3.69 -2.82 15.34
N MET A 148 4.63 -3.07 14.42
CA MET A 148 5.49 -4.26 14.43
C MET A 148 6.61 -4.20 15.47
N PHE A 149 6.92 -3.00 15.96
CA PHE A 149 7.99 -2.69 16.92
C PHE A 149 7.39 -1.97 18.13
#